data_AF-A0A4U1F731-F1
#
_entry.id   AF-A0A4U1F731-F1
#
_cell.length_a   1.000
_cell.length_b   1.000
_cell.length_c   1.000
_cell.angle_alpha   90.00
_cell.angle_beta   90.00
_cell.angle_gamma   90.00
#
_symmetry.space_group_name_H-M   'P 1'
#
loop_
_entity.id
_entity.type
_entity.pdbx_description
1 polymer ?
#
loop_
_entity_poly.entity_id
_entity_poly.type
_entity_poly.pdbx_seq_one_letter_code
_entity_poly.pdbx_strand_id
1 'polypeptide(L)'
;MLKEELEGLNISVGVYQSTEEAFTIPLIPLGLKETKDVDFSVVLKDFILEHYSEDSYLYEDEIADLMDLRQACRTPSRDEAGVELLLSYFIQLGFVESRFFPPTRQMGILFTWYDSLTGVPVSQQNLLLEKASILFNIGALYTQIGTRCNRQTEAGLQSTVDAFQRAAGVLNYLKETFTHTPSYDMSPAMLSVLVKMMLAQAQESTFEKICLSGIQNEFFVLVKVAQEAAKVGEVYRQLYMAMNQEPVKENIPYSWASLACVKAHHYEALAHYFTATLLIDHQLKPGSDEDHQEKCLSQLYDHMPEGMTPLATLKNVHQRQRLGKSHLCRAVTHHEESVREASLCKKLRNIEVLQEVLSAAHQRSRLKYTQLRDDYDLLSLIDVPDIISKTEREVEIIPPQFSKVTVTDFFQKLGPLSVFSANKRWTPPRSIHFTAEEGDLGFTLRGNSPVQVHFLDPYCSAAVAGAKEGDYIVSIQDVDCKWLTVSEVMKLLKSFGQNDIEMKVVSLLDATSSMVSADGPWQQTATWSEVSHSKCATYSVGMQKTYSMICLAPDDEENTDKTKRISKKLSFLSWNTNKNRQKSASTLCLPSVGVRVVGPPVKKKLPSPFSLLTSDSSLY
;
A
#
# COMPACT_ATOMS: atom_id res chain seq x y z
N MET A 1 -18.64 -19.08 -6.33
CA MET A 1 -18.77 -18.28 -7.56
C MET A 1 -17.99 -16.98 -7.47
N LEU A 2 -18.48 -15.89 -6.87
CA LEU A 2 -17.78 -14.58 -6.90
C LEU A 2 -16.39 -14.59 -6.23
N LYS A 3 -16.26 -15.24 -5.06
CA LYS A 3 -14.96 -15.47 -4.40
C LYS A 3 -14.00 -16.26 -5.30
N GLU A 4 -14.47 -17.30 -5.98
CA GLU A 4 -13.64 -18.15 -6.86
C GLU A 4 -13.25 -17.43 -8.16
N GLU A 5 -14.11 -16.54 -8.67
CA GLU A 5 -13.84 -15.68 -9.83
C GLU A 5 -12.82 -14.59 -9.49
N LEU A 6 -12.97 -13.93 -8.34
CA LEU A 6 -11.96 -13.02 -7.79
C LEU A 6 -10.65 -13.73 -7.49
N GLU A 7 -10.71 -14.93 -6.95
CA GLU A 7 -9.56 -15.80 -6.81
C GLU A 7 -8.96 -16.13 -8.20
N GLY A 8 -9.76 -16.26 -9.25
CA GLY A 8 -9.27 -16.43 -10.62
C GLY A 8 -8.51 -15.21 -11.14
N LEU A 9 -9.06 -14.02 -10.93
CA LEU A 9 -8.46 -12.74 -11.34
C LEU A 9 -7.20 -12.41 -10.54
N ASN A 10 -7.24 -12.58 -9.22
CA ASN A 10 -6.12 -12.34 -8.30
C ASN A 10 -4.95 -13.34 -8.52
N ILE A 11 -5.18 -14.46 -9.20
CA ILE A 11 -4.16 -15.47 -9.52
C ILE A 11 -3.79 -15.50 -11.01
N SER A 12 -4.47 -14.70 -11.84
CA SER A 12 -3.98 -14.35 -13.16
C SER A 12 -2.78 -13.39 -13.02
N VAL A 13 -1.73 -13.86 -12.35
CA VAL A 13 -0.46 -13.18 -12.11
C VAL A 13 0.12 -12.66 -13.42
N GLY A 14 -0.15 -13.35 -14.53
CA GLY A 14 0.30 -13.00 -15.88
C GLY A 14 -0.15 -11.63 -16.38
N VAL A 15 -1.28 -11.09 -15.91
CA VAL A 15 -1.69 -9.71 -16.29
C VAL A 15 -0.78 -8.65 -15.65
N TYR A 16 -0.14 -9.01 -14.55
CA TYR A 16 0.70 -8.13 -13.74
C TYR A 16 2.18 -8.49 -13.81
N GLN A 17 2.57 -9.63 -14.40
CA GLN A 17 3.98 -9.95 -14.61
C GLN A 17 4.55 -9.10 -15.77
N SER A 18 5.87 -8.94 -15.79
CA SER A 18 6.57 -8.41 -16.96
C SER A 18 6.20 -9.19 -18.23
N THR A 19 6.02 -8.46 -19.34
CA THR A 19 5.73 -9.05 -20.67
C THR A 19 6.97 -9.62 -21.35
N GLU A 20 8.16 -9.35 -20.80
CA GLU A 20 9.39 -10.01 -21.22
C GLU A 20 9.40 -11.44 -20.66
N GLU A 21 9.60 -12.43 -21.53
CA GLU A 21 9.64 -13.86 -21.18
C GLU A 21 10.78 -14.15 -20.17
N ALA A 22 10.50 -13.94 -18.89
CA ALA A 22 11.43 -14.17 -17.81
C ALA A 22 11.20 -15.54 -17.18
N PHE A 23 12.25 -16.37 -17.20
CA PHE A 23 12.30 -17.67 -16.53
C PHE A 23 12.43 -17.49 -15.01
N THR A 24 11.37 -16.98 -14.38
CA THR A 24 11.35 -16.64 -12.95
C THR A 24 10.02 -17.07 -12.34
N ILE A 25 10.05 -17.52 -11.09
CA ILE A 25 8.83 -17.92 -10.36
C ILE A 25 7.96 -16.66 -10.17
N PRO A 26 6.65 -16.71 -10.44
CA PRO A 26 5.80 -15.53 -10.35
C PRO A 26 5.74 -14.94 -8.93
N LEU A 27 5.57 -13.62 -8.86
CA LEU A 27 5.25 -12.89 -7.65
C LEU A 27 3.74 -12.63 -7.56
N ILE A 28 3.22 -12.56 -6.33
CA ILE A 28 1.81 -12.36 -5.98
C ILE A 28 1.52 -10.85 -5.86
N PRO A 29 0.71 -10.27 -6.77
CA PRO A 29 0.15 -8.94 -6.62
C PRO A 29 -1.17 -8.98 -5.83
N LEU A 30 -1.55 -7.85 -5.26
CA LEU A 30 -2.88 -7.64 -4.68
C LEU A 30 -3.82 -6.99 -5.70
N GLY A 31 -5.08 -7.43 -5.71
CA GLY A 31 -6.15 -6.75 -6.41
C GLY A 31 -6.46 -5.40 -5.75
N LEU A 32 -6.83 -4.40 -6.55
CA LEU A 32 -7.38 -3.15 -6.01
C LEU A 32 -8.79 -3.43 -5.48
N LYS A 33 -9.14 -2.83 -4.34
CA LYS A 33 -10.53 -2.73 -3.88
C LYS A 33 -11.31 -1.86 -4.84
N GLU A 34 -12.54 -2.25 -5.08
CA GLU A 34 -13.50 -1.50 -5.90
C GLU A 34 -14.46 -0.71 -5.01
N THR A 35 -15.05 0.34 -5.58
CA THR A 35 -16.02 1.20 -4.88
C THR A 35 -17.13 1.66 -5.81
N LYS A 36 -18.28 1.97 -5.22
CA LYS A 36 -19.41 2.62 -5.89
C LYS A 36 -19.15 4.13 -6.07
N ASP A 37 -19.88 4.71 -7.01
CA ASP A 37 -19.95 6.17 -7.17
C ASP A 37 -20.53 6.83 -5.91
N VAL A 38 -20.02 8.02 -5.60
CA VAL A 38 -20.43 8.83 -4.45
C VAL A 38 -20.60 10.26 -4.93
N ASP A 39 -21.78 10.81 -4.70
CA ASP A 39 -22.08 12.21 -4.98
C ASP A 39 -21.91 13.04 -3.70
N PHE A 40 -21.01 14.02 -3.76
CA PHE A 40 -20.76 14.96 -2.66
C PHE A 40 -21.57 16.25 -2.81
N SER A 41 -22.18 16.50 -3.97
CA SER A 41 -22.66 17.82 -4.36
C SER A 41 -23.70 18.39 -3.40
N VAL A 42 -24.82 17.69 -3.23
CA VAL A 42 -25.93 18.16 -2.38
C VAL A 42 -25.46 18.33 -0.94
N VAL A 43 -24.83 17.31 -0.37
CA VAL A 43 -24.42 17.28 1.05
C VAL A 43 -23.40 18.38 1.37
N LEU A 44 -22.40 18.59 0.51
CA LEU A 44 -21.39 19.62 0.75
C LEU A 44 -21.96 21.01 0.53
N LYS A 45 -22.83 21.23 -0.47
CA LYS A 45 -23.50 22.52 -0.67
C LYS A 45 -24.37 22.91 0.52
N ASP A 46 -25.17 21.97 1.02
CA ASP A 46 -26.01 22.19 2.20
C ASP A 46 -25.15 22.53 3.42
N PHE A 47 -24.02 21.83 3.60
CA PHE A 47 -23.10 22.12 4.71
C PHE A 47 -22.41 23.49 4.57
N ILE A 48 -22.01 23.89 3.36
CA ILE A 48 -21.42 25.21 3.10
C ILE A 48 -22.40 26.32 3.48
N LEU A 49 -23.66 26.17 3.06
CA LEU A 49 -24.71 27.13 3.37
C LEU A 49 -25.01 27.18 4.88
N GLU A 50 -25.18 26.02 5.51
CA GLU A 50 -25.60 25.92 6.92
C GLU A 50 -24.48 26.30 7.90
N HIS A 51 -23.28 25.76 7.72
CA HIS A 51 -22.18 25.87 8.68
C HIS A 51 -21.31 27.10 8.44
N TYR A 52 -21.01 27.38 7.17
CA TYR A 52 -20.13 28.49 6.79
C TYR A 52 -20.90 29.76 6.45
N SER A 53 -22.22 29.67 6.26
CA SER A 53 -23.07 30.81 5.82
C SER A 53 -22.56 31.46 4.52
N GLU A 54 -21.94 30.65 3.65
CA GLU A 54 -21.45 31.09 2.35
C GLU A 54 -22.35 30.59 1.23
N ASP A 55 -22.33 31.28 0.08
CA ASP A 55 -23.05 30.81 -1.11
C ASP A 55 -22.39 29.55 -1.67
N SER A 56 -23.08 28.43 -1.50
CA SER A 56 -22.63 27.11 -1.95
C SER A 56 -22.39 27.00 -3.46
N TYR A 57 -23.01 27.85 -4.29
CA TYR A 57 -22.78 27.85 -5.74
C TYR A 57 -21.37 28.33 -6.14
N LEU A 58 -20.70 29.08 -5.26
CA LEU A 58 -19.32 29.53 -5.49
C LEU A 58 -18.28 28.40 -5.35
N TYR A 59 -18.72 27.22 -4.90
CA TYR A 59 -17.90 26.05 -4.62
C TYR A 59 -18.21 24.85 -5.55
N GLU A 60 -19.02 25.05 -6.60
CA GLU A 60 -19.37 23.97 -7.53
C GLU A 60 -18.16 23.36 -8.24
N ASP A 61 -17.21 24.20 -8.64
CA ASP A 61 -15.99 23.76 -9.32
C ASP A 61 -15.13 22.91 -8.36
N GLU A 62 -14.95 23.33 -7.11
CA GLU A 62 -14.19 22.59 -6.09
C GLU A 62 -14.82 21.24 -5.73
N ILE A 63 -16.16 21.19 -5.67
CA ILE A 63 -16.91 19.95 -5.47
C ILE A 63 -16.73 19.02 -6.67
N ALA A 64 -16.80 19.55 -7.90
CA ALA A 64 -16.57 18.79 -9.12
C ALA A 64 -15.13 18.25 -9.16
N ASP A 65 -14.14 19.05 -8.80
CA ASP A 65 -12.73 18.64 -8.72
C ASP A 65 -12.52 17.50 -7.70
N LEU A 66 -13.19 17.55 -6.54
CA LEU A 66 -13.17 16.45 -5.56
C LEU A 66 -13.77 15.15 -6.13
N MET A 67 -14.90 15.26 -6.83
CA MET A 67 -15.60 14.12 -7.44
C MET A 67 -14.78 13.52 -8.58
N ASP A 68 -14.17 14.35 -9.43
CA ASP A 68 -13.30 13.92 -10.51
C ASP A 68 -12.03 13.25 -9.99
N LEU A 69 -11.42 13.79 -8.92
CA LEU A 69 -10.27 13.19 -8.26
C LEU A 69 -10.61 11.80 -7.70
N ARG A 70 -11.77 11.66 -7.04
CA ARG A 70 -12.26 10.36 -6.56
C ARG A 70 -12.51 9.40 -7.72
N GLN A 71 -13.13 9.86 -8.80
CA GLN A 71 -13.44 9.03 -9.95
C GLN A 71 -12.17 8.50 -10.62
N ALA A 72 -11.13 9.34 -10.74
CA ALA A 72 -9.83 8.92 -11.25
C ALA A 72 -9.18 7.83 -10.36
N CYS A 73 -9.36 7.91 -9.04
CA CYS A 73 -8.85 6.91 -8.09
C CYS A 73 -9.48 5.51 -8.22
N ARG A 74 -10.61 5.36 -8.93
CA ARG A 74 -11.20 4.04 -9.22
C ARG A 74 -10.42 3.28 -10.28
N THR A 75 -9.67 3.97 -11.13
CA THR A 75 -8.86 3.37 -12.20
C THR A 75 -7.47 4.00 -12.30
N PRO A 76 -6.63 3.91 -11.24
CA PRO A 76 -5.31 4.53 -11.24
C PRO A 76 -4.40 3.86 -12.27
N SER A 77 -3.45 4.59 -12.85
CA SER A 77 -2.40 3.98 -13.67
C SER A 77 -1.52 3.05 -12.82
N ARG A 78 -0.93 2.02 -13.43
CA ARG A 78 -0.13 1.00 -12.74
C ARG A 78 1.35 1.39 -12.72
N ASP A 79 1.60 2.58 -12.21
CA ASP A 79 2.89 3.27 -12.13
C ASP A 79 2.88 4.28 -10.96
N GLU A 80 4.00 4.97 -10.75
CA GLU A 80 4.14 5.96 -9.67
C GLU A 80 3.14 7.12 -9.80
N ALA A 81 2.68 7.48 -11.02
CA ALA A 81 1.66 8.51 -11.19
C ALA A 81 0.30 8.08 -10.60
N GLY A 82 -0.04 6.79 -10.69
CA GLY A 82 -1.23 6.25 -10.05
C GLY A 82 -1.12 6.22 -8.52
N VAL A 83 0.09 6.02 -7.99
CA VAL A 83 0.37 6.11 -6.55
C VAL A 83 0.20 7.56 -6.07
N GLU A 84 0.77 8.52 -6.80
CA GLU A 84 0.63 9.95 -6.51
C GLU A 84 -0.85 10.37 -6.52
N LEU A 85 -1.63 9.92 -7.51
CA LEU A 85 -3.08 10.16 -7.59
C LEU A 85 -3.82 9.69 -6.32
N LEU A 86 -3.58 8.45 -5.88
CA LEU A 86 -4.21 7.90 -4.68
C LEU A 86 -3.76 8.63 -3.41
N LEU A 87 -2.48 8.99 -3.30
CA LEU A 87 -1.96 9.80 -2.20
C LEU A 87 -2.58 11.20 -2.18
N SER A 88 -2.73 11.84 -3.34
CA SER A 88 -3.38 13.15 -3.47
C SER A 88 -4.80 13.10 -2.93
N TYR A 89 -5.56 12.08 -3.31
CA TYR A 89 -6.92 11.90 -2.81
C TYR A 89 -6.95 11.60 -1.31
N PHE A 90 -6.07 10.73 -0.81
CA PHE A 90 -5.97 10.45 0.63
C PHE A 90 -5.72 11.72 1.47
N ILE A 91 -4.81 12.59 1.01
CA ILE A 91 -4.52 13.87 1.67
C ILE A 91 -5.73 14.81 1.56
N GLN A 92 -6.37 14.88 0.39
CA GLN A 92 -7.58 15.68 0.18
C GLN A 92 -8.73 15.25 1.10
N LEU A 93 -8.90 13.94 1.35
CA LEU A 93 -9.84 13.42 2.34
C LEU A 93 -9.54 13.91 3.77
N GLY A 94 -8.28 14.22 4.09
CA GLY A 94 -7.89 14.87 5.35
C GLY A 94 -8.47 16.27 5.49
N PHE A 95 -8.40 17.07 4.42
CA PHE A 95 -9.04 18.39 4.37
C PHE A 95 -10.55 18.28 4.42
N VAL A 96 -11.15 17.41 3.59
CA VAL A 96 -12.60 17.19 3.55
C VAL A 96 -13.15 16.76 4.92
N GLU A 97 -12.49 15.84 5.61
CA GLU A 97 -12.88 15.45 6.97
C GLU A 97 -12.91 16.66 7.91
N SER A 98 -11.83 17.44 7.92
CA SER A 98 -11.70 18.60 8.81
C SER A 98 -12.70 19.73 8.47
N ARG A 99 -13.09 19.85 7.20
CA ARG A 99 -14.03 20.89 6.70
C ARG A 99 -15.49 20.52 6.90
N PHE A 100 -15.85 19.26 6.69
CA PHE A 100 -17.25 18.86 6.49
C PHE A 100 -17.75 17.78 7.45
N PHE A 101 -16.88 17.10 8.22
CA PHE A 101 -17.29 15.98 9.06
C PHE A 101 -17.18 16.33 10.55
N PRO A 102 -18.19 17.03 11.12
CA PRO A 102 -18.20 17.33 12.55
C PRO A 102 -18.41 16.05 13.37
N PRO A 103 -17.83 15.93 14.57
CA PRO A 103 -17.97 14.73 15.42
C PRO A 103 -19.40 14.53 15.95
N THR A 104 -20.25 15.55 15.84
CA THR A 104 -21.62 15.57 16.41
C THR A 104 -22.72 15.28 15.39
N ARG A 105 -22.40 15.17 14.09
CA ARG A 105 -23.39 14.96 13.03
C ARG A 105 -22.89 13.98 11.97
N GLN A 106 -23.79 13.10 11.55
CA GLN A 106 -23.56 12.26 10.38
C GLN A 106 -23.93 13.03 9.11
N MET A 107 -23.04 13.02 8.12
CA MET A 107 -23.23 13.74 6.87
C MET A 107 -24.15 13.03 5.87
N GLY A 108 -24.53 11.77 6.14
CA GLY A 108 -25.41 10.99 5.25
C GLY A 108 -24.74 10.49 3.96
N ILE A 109 -23.44 10.74 3.75
CA ILE A 109 -22.66 10.20 2.64
C ILE A 109 -22.33 8.73 2.94
N LEU A 110 -22.71 7.81 2.06
CA LEU A 110 -22.47 6.37 2.22
C LEU A 110 -21.33 5.89 1.33
N PHE A 111 -20.18 5.59 1.92
CA PHE A 111 -19.04 5.00 1.23
C PHE A 111 -19.21 3.49 1.16
N THR A 112 -19.24 2.92 -0.04
CA THR A 112 -19.36 1.47 -0.25
C THR A 112 -18.12 0.93 -0.97
N TRP A 113 -17.45 -0.02 -0.35
CA TRP A 113 -16.24 -0.68 -0.87
C TRP A 113 -16.41 -2.19 -0.88
N TYR A 114 -15.74 -2.86 -1.80
CA TYR A 114 -15.74 -4.32 -1.89
C TYR A 114 -14.44 -4.87 -1.31
N ASP A 115 -14.57 -5.92 -0.52
CA ASP A 115 -13.44 -6.70 -0.03
C ASP A 115 -12.67 -7.33 -1.21
N SER A 116 -11.37 -7.08 -1.31
CA SER A 116 -10.52 -7.47 -2.44
C SER A 116 -10.28 -8.99 -2.55
N LEU A 117 -10.57 -9.74 -1.48
CA LEU A 117 -10.35 -11.20 -1.41
C LEU A 117 -11.66 -11.98 -1.57
N THR A 118 -12.75 -11.45 -1.00
CA THR A 118 -14.04 -12.15 -0.89
C THR A 118 -15.13 -11.52 -1.75
N GLY A 119 -14.97 -10.26 -2.16
CA GLY A 119 -15.97 -9.48 -2.91
C GLY A 119 -17.15 -9.00 -2.08
N VAL A 120 -17.14 -9.23 -0.76
CA VAL A 120 -18.23 -8.81 0.12
C VAL A 120 -18.27 -7.27 0.19
N PRO A 121 -19.43 -6.64 -0.07
CA PRO A 121 -19.58 -5.20 0.06
C PRO A 121 -19.62 -4.79 1.54
N VAL A 122 -18.99 -3.65 1.81
CA VAL A 122 -18.93 -3.03 3.12
C VAL A 122 -19.26 -1.55 2.95
N SER A 123 -20.17 -1.04 3.76
CA SER A 123 -20.59 0.37 3.69
C SER A 123 -20.50 1.07 5.03
N GLN A 124 -19.98 2.30 5.03
CA GLN A 124 -19.93 3.16 6.22
C GLN A 124 -20.28 4.60 5.85
N GLN A 125 -20.85 5.34 6.81
CA GLN A 125 -21.18 6.76 6.63
C GLN A 125 -20.05 7.71 7.05
N ASN A 126 -18.97 7.19 7.62
CA ASN A 126 -17.78 7.96 7.99
C ASN A 126 -16.68 7.79 6.95
N LEU A 127 -15.73 8.72 6.94
CA LEU A 127 -14.60 8.71 6.01
C LEU A 127 -13.53 7.65 6.31
N LEU A 128 -13.63 6.94 7.44
CA LEU A 128 -12.59 5.98 7.85
C LEU A 128 -12.50 4.82 6.85
N LEU A 129 -13.63 4.30 6.37
CA LEU A 129 -13.64 3.25 5.35
C LEU A 129 -13.02 3.73 4.03
N GLU A 130 -13.35 4.94 3.59
CA GLU A 130 -12.81 5.53 2.35
C GLU A 130 -11.29 5.67 2.46
N LYS A 131 -10.80 6.31 3.54
CA LYS A 131 -9.36 6.50 3.80
C LYS A 131 -8.61 5.17 3.89
N ALA A 132 -9.14 4.20 4.64
CA ALA A 132 -8.55 2.88 4.79
C ALA A 132 -8.46 2.14 3.45
N SER A 133 -9.51 2.19 2.63
CA SER A 133 -9.56 1.51 1.34
C SER A 133 -8.62 2.13 0.32
N ILE A 134 -8.44 3.46 0.34
CA ILE A 134 -7.43 4.14 -0.49
C ILE A 134 -6.02 3.73 -0.10
N LEU A 135 -5.70 3.65 1.20
CA LEU A 135 -4.40 3.13 1.67
C LEU A 135 -4.16 1.68 1.23
N PHE A 136 -5.17 0.82 1.35
CA PHE A 136 -5.09 -0.55 0.83
C PHE A 136 -4.76 -0.54 -0.66
N ASN A 137 -5.45 0.29 -1.46
CA ASN A 137 -5.21 0.41 -2.89
C ASN A 137 -3.81 0.96 -3.23
N ILE A 138 -3.25 1.86 -2.43
CA ILE A 138 -1.86 2.30 -2.57
C ILE A 138 -0.90 1.12 -2.36
N GLY A 139 -1.09 0.34 -1.29
CA GLY A 139 -0.30 -0.87 -1.02
C GLY A 139 -0.41 -1.88 -2.17
N ALA A 140 -1.63 -2.15 -2.63
CA ALA A 140 -1.90 -3.03 -3.74
C ALA A 140 -1.27 -2.55 -5.05
N LEU A 141 -1.30 -1.24 -5.33
CA LEU A 141 -0.68 -0.67 -6.53
C LEU A 141 0.83 -0.86 -6.54
N TYR A 142 1.50 -0.66 -5.40
CA TYR A 142 2.93 -0.97 -5.27
C TYR A 142 3.25 -2.43 -5.58
N THR A 143 2.40 -3.39 -5.16
CA THR A 143 2.61 -4.80 -5.53
C THR A 143 2.54 -5.01 -7.05
N GLN A 144 1.58 -4.37 -7.72
CA GLN A 144 1.41 -4.47 -9.18
C GLN A 144 2.56 -3.80 -9.95
N ILE A 145 3.14 -2.71 -9.41
CA ILE A 145 4.36 -2.09 -9.95
C ILE A 145 5.53 -3.07 -9.81
N GLY A 146 5.72 -3.65 -8.62
CA GLY A 146 6.81 -4.59 -8.34
C GLY A 146 6.78 -5.83 -9.24
N THR A 147 5.61 -6.42 -9.46
CA THR A 147 5.49 -7.61 -10.34
C THR A 147 5.76 -7.30 -11.82
N ARG A 148 5.62 -6.04 -12.25
CA ARG A 148 5.87 -5.60 -13.63
C ARG A 148 7.32 -5.30 -13.95
N CYS A 149 8.17 -5.15 -12.93
CA CYS A 149 9.58 -4.83 -13.11
C CYS A 149 10.33 -5.95 -13.86
N ASN A 150 11.34 -5.56 -14.64
CA ASN A 150 12.22 -6.51 -15.32
C ASN A 150 13.26 -7.10 -14.36
N ARG A 151 12.96 -8.29 -13.82
CA ARG A 151 13.82 -9.01 -12.88
C ARG A 151 15.08 -9.64 -13.50
N GLN A 152 15.32 -9.47 -14.80
CA GLN A 152 16.58 -9.83 -15.46
C GLN A 152 17.63 -8.69 -15.40
N THR A 153 17.31 -7.59 -14.71
CA THR A 153 18.20 -6.44 -14.57
C THR A 153 18.36 -6.06 -13.11
N GLU A 154 19.54 -5.54 -12.74
CA GLU A 154 19.78 -5.10 -11.36
C GLU A 154 18.82 -3.96 -10.95
N ALA A 155 18.55 -3.03 -11.87
CA ALA A 155 17.65 -1.91 -11.64
C ALA A 155 16.19 -2.38 -11.45
N GLY A 156 15.74 -3.35 -12.24
CA GLY A 156 14.39 -3.90 -12.10
C GLY A 156 14.23 -4.72 -10.82
N LEU A 157 15.24 -5.49 -10.41
CA LEU A 157 15.23 -6.18 -9.11
C LEU A 157 15.23 -5.18 -7.95
N GLN A 158 16.05 -4.12 -8.00
CA GLN A 158 16.02 -3.08 -6.98
C GLN A 158 14.65 -2.40 -6.89
N SER A 159 14.05 -2.08 -8.05
CA SER A 159 12.70 -1.49 -8.10
C SER A 159 11.64 -2.44 -7.55
N THR A 160 11.79 -3.76 -7.78
CA THR A 160 10.90 -4.80 -7.23
C THR A 160 10.98 -4.83 -5.70
N VAL A 161 12.20 -4.88 -5.15
CA VAL A 161 12.46 -4.85 -3.70
C VAL A 161 11.83 -3.59 -3.10
N ASP A 162 12.15 -2.41 -3.64
CA ASP A 162 11.66 -1.14 -3.11
C ASP A 162 10.12 -1.06 -3.16
N ALA A 163 9.49 -1.55 -4.22
CA ALA A 163 8.03 -1.55 -4.37
C ALA A 163 7.36 -2.44 -3.31
N PHE A 164 7.87 -3.66 -3.07
CA PHE A 164 7.32 -4.54 -2.04
C PHE A 164 7.57 -4.02 -0.62
N GLN A 165 8.72 -3.40 -0.35
CA GLN A 165 8.97 -2.74 0.95
C GLN A 165 8.04 -1.56 1.21
N ARG A 166 7.74 -0.76 0.17
CA ARG A 166 6.73 0.32 0.24
C ARG A 166 5.33 -0.23 0.44
N ALA A 167 4.94 -1.28 -0.28
CA ALA A 167 3.66 -1.97 -0.09
C ALA A 167 3.49 -2.46 1.36
N ALA A 168 4.54 -3.11 1.90
CA ALA A 168 4.57 -3.55 3.29
C ALA A 168 4.35 -2.38 4.27
N GLY A 169 4.95 -1.21 4.02
CA GLY A 169 4.81 -0.06 4.90
C GLY A 169 3.46 0.61 4.86
N VAL A 170 2.84 0.73 3.68
CA VAL A 170 1.48 1.26 3.60
C VAL A 170 0.49 0.32 4.27
N LEU A 171 0.61 -0.99 4.07
CA LEU A 171 -0.26 -1.97 4.72
C LEU A 171 -0.04 -2.06 6.23
N ASN A 172 1.20 -1.90 6.71
CA ASN A 172 1.48 -1.83 8.14
C ASN A 172 0.92 -0.56 8.77
N TYR A 173 1.07 0.60 8.11
CA TYR A 173 0.46 1.85 8.53
C TYR A 173 -1.07 1.75 8.59
N LEU A 174 -1.70 1.13 7.59
CA LEU A 174 -3.13 0.84 7.57
C LEU A 174 -3.55 0.00 8.79
N LYS A 175 -2.81 -1.07 9.09
CA LYS A 175 -3.05 -1.96 10.24
C LYS A 175 -2.99 -1.23 11.57
N GLU A 176 -2.01 -0.34 11.74
CA GLU A 176 -1.80 0.40 12.99
C GLU A 176 -2.77 1.57 13.17
N THR A 177 -3.19 2.20 12.07
CA THR A 177 -4.01 3.42 12.11
C THR A 177 -5.52 3.11 12.09
N PHE A 178 -5.96 2.09 11.35
CA PHE A 178 -7.39 1.78 11.12
C PHE A 178 -7.76 0.40 11.69
N THR A 179 -7.73 0.27 13.01
CA THR A 179 -7.86 -1.00 13.73
C THR A 179 -9.25 -1.65 13.70
N HIS A 180 -10.29 -0.90 13.34
CA HIS A 180 -11.70 -1.33 13.38
C HIS A 180 -12.38 -1.26 12.00
N THR A 181 -11.65 -1.57 10.93
CA THR A 181 -12.23 -1.63 9.58
C THR A 181 -13.17 -2.85 9.46
N PRO A 182 -14.41 -2.67 8.96
CA PRO A 182 -15.37 -3.78 8.85
C PRO A 182 -15.12 -4.72 7.66
N SER A 183 -14.03 -4.54 6.92
CA SER A 183 -13.66 -5.34 5.74
C SER A 183 -12.57 -6.35 6.11
N TYR A 184 -12.73 -7.61 5.71
CA TYR A 184 -11.87 -8.69 6.19
C TYR A 184 -10.44 -8.60 5.64
N ASP A 185 -10.28 -8.19 4.39
CA ASP A 185 -9.01 -7.88 3.73
C ASP A 185 -8.17 -6.83 4.46
N MET A 186 -8.80 -5.98 5.28
CA MET A 186 -8.17 -4.96 6.11
C MET A 186 -8.14 -5.33 7.61
N SER A 187 -8.52 -6.56 7.97
CA SER A 187 -8.40 -7.03 9.34
C SER A 187 -6.92 -7.10 9.79
N PRO A 188 -6.61 -6.88 11.09
CA PRO A 188 -5.22 -6.90 11.55
C PRO A 188 -4.49 -8.22 11.28
N ALA A 189 -5.20 -9.35 11.36
CA ALA A 189 -4.65 -10.67 11.08
C ALA A 189 -4.30 -10.81 9.59
N MET A 190 -5.22 -10.42 8.69
CA MET A 190 -4.96 -10.47 7.24
C MET A 190 -3.84 -9.51 6.85
N LEU A 191 -3.87 -8.25 7.31
CA LEU A 191 -2.82 -7.28 7.00
C LEU A 191 -1.44 -7.74 7.49
N SER A 192 -1.35 -8.42 8.63
CA SER A 192 -0.09 -8.99 9.10
C SER A 192 0.47 -10.06 8.15
N VAL A 193 -0.41 -10.90 7.59
CA VAL A 193 -0.02 -11.90 6.58
C VAL A 193 0.34 -11.23 5.25
N LEU A 194 -0.39 -10.21 4.81
CA LEU A 194 -0.07 -9.47 3.59
C LEU A 194 1.28 -8.75 3.71
N VAL A 195 1.56 -8.08 4.83
CA VAL A 195 2.87 -7.46 5.12
C VAL A 195 3.98 -8.50 5.08
N LYS A 196 3.78 -9.67 5.71
CA LYS A 196 4.75 -10.77 5.68
C LYS A 196 4.99 -11.30 4.27
N MET A 197 3.95 -11.37 3.45
CA MET A 197 4.04 -11.75 2.04
C MET A 197 4.86 -10.75 1.24
N MET A 198 4.66 -9.44 1.44
CA MET A 198 5.44 -8.41 0.77
C MET A 198 6.94 -8.54 1.09
N LEU A 199 7.28 -8.72 2.37
CA LEU A 199 8.67 -8.86 2.80
C LEU A 199 9.33 -10.14 2.29
N ALA A 200 8.59 -11.27 2.23
CA ALA A 200 9.10 -12.51 1.64
C ALA A 200 9.44 -12.35 0.15
N GLN A 201 8.60 -11.65 -0.62
CA GLN A 201 8.83 -11.38 -2.05
C GLN A 201 9.99 -10.41 -2.30
N ALA A 202 10.19 -9.44 -1.41
CA ALA A 202 11.36 -8.57 -1.45
C ALA A 202 12.65 -9.32 -1.07
N GLN A 203 12.61 -10.26 -0.11
CA GLN A 203 13.76 -11.11 0.22
C GLN A 203 14.12 -12.05 -0.95
N GLU A 204 13.12 -12.64 -1.61
CA GLU A 204 13.29 -13.41 -2.85
C GLU A 204 13.98 -12.58 -3.93
N SER A 205 13.50 -11.36 -4.17
CA SER A 205 14.07 -10.46 -5.18
C SER A 205 15.51 -10.02 -4.83
N THR A 206 15.83 -9.97 -3.55
CA THR A 206 17.19 -9.68 -3.05
C THR A 206 18.13 -10.85 -3.32
N PHE A 207 17.66 -12.08 -3.10
CA PHE A 207 18.39 -13.30 -3.48
C PHE A 207 18.60 -13.40 -5.00
N GLU A 208 17.57 -13.10 -5.80
CA GLU A 208 17.69 -13.07 -7.27
C GLU A 208 18.75 -12.08 -7.73
N LYS A 209 18.88 -10.92 -7.04
CA LYS A 209 19.91 -9.92 -7.33
C LYS A 209 21.32 -10.44 -7.07
N ILE A 210 21.52 -11.26 -6.03
CA ILE A 210 22.80 -11.92 -5.77
C ILE A 210 23.14 -12.91 -6.89
N CYS A 211 22.13 -13.62 -7.41
CA CYS A 211 22.31 -14.62 -8.45
C CYS A 211 22.44 -14.04 -9.87
N LEU A 212 22.12 -12.75 -10.06
CA LEU A 212 21.98 -12.14 -11.39
C LEU A 212 23.27 -12.20 -12.23
N SER A 213 24.44 -12.05 -11.62
CA SER A 213 25.73 -12.12 -12.30
C SER A 213 26.21 -13.55 -12.62
N GLY A 214 25.41 -14.57 -12.28
CA GLY A 214 25.83 -15.96 -12.25
C GLY A 214 26.57 -16.31 -10.96
N ILE A 215 26.43 -17.56 -10.52
CA ILE A 215 27.00 -18.02 -9.25
C ILE A 215 28.36 -18.68 -9.53
N GLN A 216 29.44 -18.10 -9.02
CA GLN A 216 30.76 -18.69 -9.17
C GLN A 216 30.90 -19.94 -8.29
N ASN A 217 31.56 -20.98 -8.81
CA ASN A 217 31.86 -22.20 -8.05
C ASN A 217 33.04 -21.98 -7.08
N GLU A 218 32.87 -21.04 -6.15
CA GLU A 218 33.85 -20.67 -5.14
C GLU A 218 33.29 -20.87 -3.73
N PHE A 219 34.13 -21.32 -2.80
CA PHE A 219 33.71 -21.74 -1.46
C PHE A 219 32.84 -20.69 -0.74
N PHE A 220 33.34 -19.46 -0.61
CA PHE A 220 32.64 -18.41 0.11
C PHE A 220 31.39 -17.91 -0.62
N VAL A 221 31.41 -17.91 -1.95
CA VAL A 221 30.23 -17.55 -2.77
C VAL A 221 29.11 -18.57 -2.56
N LEU A 222 29.43 -19.87 -2.58
CA LEU A 222 28.44 -20.93 -2.38
C LEU A 222 27.90 -20.98 -0.95
N VAL A 223 28.74 -20.73 0.07
CA VAL A 223 28.27 -20.58 1.46
C VAL A 223 27.24 -19.45 1.54
N LYS A 224 27.58 -18.27 0.98
CA LYS A 224 26.70 -17.11 0.98
C LYS A 224 25.36 -17.41 0.29
N VAL A 225 25.41 -17.93 -0.94
CA VAL A 225 24.19 -18.20 -1.72
C VAL A 225 23.34 -19.30 -1.06
N ALA A 226 23.96 -20.31 -0.43
CA ALA A 226 23.23 -21.32 0.34
C ALA A 226 22.46 -20.71 1.53
N GLN A 227 23.11 -19.82 2.29
CA GLN A 227 22.48 -19.17 3.44
C GLN A 227 21.39 -18.17 3.05
N GLU A 228 21.57 -17.44 1.94
CA GLU A 228 20.57 -16.54 1.39
C GLU A 228 19.35 -17.31 0.86
N ALA A 229 19.57 -18.43 0.16
CA ALA A 229 18.49 -19.33 -0.26
C ALA A 229 17.75 -19.91 0.96
N ALA A 230 18.47 -20.33 2.00
CA ALA A 230 17.87 -20.78 3.26
C ALA A 230 17.02 -19.68 3.90
N LYS A 231 17.46 -18.42 3.83
CA LYS A 231 16.67 -17.27 4.32
C LYS A 231 15.37 -17.09 3.55
N VAL A 232 15.40 -17.19 2.22
CA VAL A 232 14.18 -17.11 1.39
C VAL A 232 13.23 -18.28 1.72
N GLY A 233 13.75 -19.50 1.84
CA GLY A 233 12.96 -20.68 2.23
C GLY A 233 12.31 -20.51 3.61
N GLU A 234 13.07 -20.00 4.59
CA GLU A 234 12.59 -19.72 5.94
C GLU A 234 11.42 -18.73 5.95
N VAL A 235 11.56 -17.57 5.31
CA VAL A 235 10.51 -16.54 5.31
C VAL A 235 9.24 -17.02 4.60
N TYR A 236 9.37 -17.83 3.54
CA TYR A 236 8.21 -18.43 2.86
C TYR A 236 7.55 -19.54 3.66
N ARG A 237 8.32 -20.37 4.38
CA ARG A 237 7.76 -21.36 5.31
C ARG A 237 6.97 -20.66 6.42
N GLN A 238 7.54 -19.61 7.00
CA GLN A 238 6.87 -18.80 8.02
C GLN A 238 5.63 -18.09 7.49
N LEU A 239 5.63 -17.67 6.21
CA LEU A 239 4.47 -17.11 5.53
C LEU A 239 3.38 -18.17 5.35
N TYR A 240 3.72 -19.34 4.80
CA TYR A 240 2.79 -20.45 4.61
C TYR A 240 2.12 -20.87 5.92
N MET A 241 2.88 -20.95 7.02
CA MET A 241 2.32 -21.24 8.34
C MET A 241 1.31 -20.18 8.78
N ALA A 242 1.62 -18.90 8.56
CA ALA A 242 0.72 -17.79 8.92
C ALA A 242 -0.55 -17.75 8.06
N MET A 243 -0.44 -18.05 6.76
CA MET A 243 -1.59 -18.18 5.86
C MET A 243 -2.54 -19.32 6.25
N ASN A 244 -2.03 -20.35 6.93
CA ASN A 244 -2.82 -21.51 7.38
C ASN A 244 -3.33 -21.40 8.82
N GLN A 245 -3.16 -20.26 9.50
CA GLN A 245 -3.77 -20.03 10.80
C GLN A 245 -5.18 -19.44 10.65
N GLU A 246 -6.07 -19.79 11.58
CA GLU A 246 -7.35 -19.10 11.71
C GLU A 246 -7.15 -17.67 12.26
N PRO A 247 -7.92 -16.65 11.79
CA PRO A 247 -9.00 -16.75 10.82
C PRO A 247 -8.55 -16.62 9.35
N VAL A 248 -7.26 -16.47 9.06
CA VAL A 248 -6.70 -16.15 7.72
C VAL A 248 -6.98 -17.23 6.69
N LYS A 249 -6.82 -18.50 7.10
CA LYS A 249 -6.92 -19.68 6.24
C LYS A 249 -8.22 -19.74 5.42
N GLU A 250 -9.35 -19.34 6.01
CA GLU A 250 -10.64 -19.43 5.35
C GLU A 250 -10.79 -18.47 4.17
N ASN A 251 -10.07 -17.35 4.16
CA ASN A 251 -10.31 -16.23 3.26
C ASN A 251 -9.12 -15.88 2.36
N ILE A 252 -7.92 -16.34 2.70
CA ILE A 252 -6.79 -16.20 1.78
C ILE A 252 -6.94 -17.16 0.59
N PRO A 253 -6.59 -16.75 -0.63
CA PRO A 253 -6.62 -17.63 -1.78
C PRO A 253 -5.76 -18.88 -1.58
N TYR A 254 -6.32 -20.07 -1.78
CA TYR A 254 -5.61 -21.33 -1.57
C TYR A 254 -4.31 -21.40 -2.39
N SER A 255 -4.33 -20.94 -3.63
CA SER A 255 -3.12 -21.00 -4.46
C SER A 255 -2.03 -20.01 -4.05
N TRP A 256 -2.33 -18.95 -3.28
CA TRP A 256 -1.30 -18.11 -2.68
C TRP A 256 -0.56 -18.87 -1.59
N ALA A 257 -1.31 -19.56 -0.71
CA ALA A 257 -0.73 -20.45 0.29
C ALA A 257 0.06 -21.60 -0.37
N SER A 258 -0.49 -22.25 -1.39
CA SER A 258 0.24 -23.27 -2.16
C SER A 258 1.53 -22.71 -2.77
N LEU A 259 1.50 -21.51 -3.36
CA LEU A 259 2.71 -20.91 -3.96
C LEU A 259 3.77 -20.59 -2.89
N ALA A 260 3.36 -20.09 -1.72
CA ALA A 260 4.27 -19.89 -0.60
C ALA A 260 4.93 -21.21 -0.15
N CYS A 261 4.17 -22.31 -0.10
CA CYS A 261 4.70 -23.64 0.21
C CYS A 261 5.67 -24.16 -0.88
N VAL A 262 5.29 -24.03 -2.15
CA VAL A 262 6.14 -24.36 -3.31
C VAL A 262 7.47 -23.61 -3.25
N LYS A 263 7.43 -22.30 -2.98
CA LYS A 263 8.63 -21.46 -2.82
C LYS A 263 9.46 -21.88 -1.62
N ALA A 264 8.83 -22.15 -0.46
CA ALA A 264 9.55 -22.63 0.72
C ALA A 264 10.40 -23.87 0.40
N HIS A 265 9.80 -24.90 -0.19
CA HIS A 265 10.51 -26.11 -0.58
C HIS A 265 11.56 -25.88 -1.68
N HIS A 266 11.26 -25.03 -2.67
CA HIS A 266 12.22 -24.73 -3.73
C HIS A 266 13.49 -24.06 -3.21
N TYR A 267 13.36 -23.03 -2.36
CA TYR A 267 14.52 -22.32 -1.83
C TYR A 267 15.29 -23.13 -0.78
N GLU A 268 14.60 -23.98 -0.02
CA GLU A 268 15.25 -24.97 0.87
C GLU A 268 16.05 -26.00 0.07
N ALA A 269 15.51 -26.47 -1.06
CA ALA A 269 16.23 -27.34 -1.98
C ALA A 269 17.46 -26.65 -2.59
N LEU A 270 17.35 -25.37 -2.96
CA LEU A 270 18.48 -24.58 -3.46
C LEU A 270 19.58 -24.42 -2.39
N ALA A 271 19.22 -24.15 -1.14
CA ALA A 271 20.17 -24.07 -0.04
C ALA A 271 20.98 -25.37 0.09
N HIS A 272 20.28 -26.51 0.11
CA HIS A 272 20.92 -27.83 0.12
C HIS A 272 21.74 -28.11 -1.14
N TYR A 273 21.28 -27.70 -2.32
CA TYR A 273 22.00 -27.88 -3.58
C TYR A 273 23.33 -27.11 -3.62
N PHE A 274 23.34 -25.85 -3.16
CA PHE A 274 24.56 -25.04 -3.11
C PHE A 274 25.53 -25.56 -2.06
N THR A 275 25.03 -25.98 -0.89
CA THR A 275 25.84 -26.67 0.13
C THR A 275 26.43 -27.99 -0.39
N ALA A 276 25.65 -28.78 -1.14
CA ALA A 276 26.17 -29.99 -1.77
C ALA A 276 27.28 -29.68 -2.79
N THR A 277 27.04 -28.69 -3.65
CA THR A 277 28.01 -28.23 -4.66
C THR A 277 29.30 -27.73 -4.00
N LEU A 278 29.18 -26.93 -2.94
CA LEU A 278 30.28 -26.48 -2.11
C LEU A 278 31.10 -27.67 -1.60
N LEU A 279 30.47 -28.67 -1.00
CA LEU A 279 31.18 -29.80 -0.40
C LEU A 279 31.84 -30.72 -1.44
N ILE A 280 31.13 -31.01 -2.54
CA ILE A 280 31.57 -31.96 -3.56
C ILE A 280 32.68 -31.36 -4.42
N ASP A 281 32.50 -30.13 -4.87
CA ASP A 281 33.38 -29.52 -5.88
C ASP A 281 34.61 -28.84 -5.22
N HIS A 282 34.55 -28.52 -3.91
CA HIS A 282 35.64 -27.82 -3.21
C HIS A 282 36.89 -28.67 -3.04
N GLN A 283 38.03 -28.04 -3.28
CA GLN A 283 39.37 -28.57 -3.05
C GLN A 283 40.17 -27.57 -2.23
N LEU A 284 40.69 -28.01 -1.08
CA LEU A 284 41.64 -27.23 -0.29
C LEU A 284 42.96 -27.10 -1.04
N LYS A 285 43.27 -25.89 -1.48
CA LYS A 285 44.49 -25.55 -2.20
C LYS A 285 45.57 -25.07 -1.20
N PRO A 286 46.86 -25.36 -1.43
CA PRO A 286 47.93 -24.78 -0.62
C PRO A 286 47.82 -23.24 -0.56
N GLY A 287 47.81 -22.68 0.65
CA GLY A 287 47.66 -21.23 0.87
C GLY A 287 46.23 -20.71 0.96
N SER A 288 45.21 -21.58 0.93
CA SER A 288 43.84 -21.18 1.29
C SER A 288 43.72 -20.86 2.78
N ASP A 289 42.83 -19.93 3.10
CA ASP A 289 42.48 -19.57 4.48
C ASP A 289 41.68 -20.69 5.16
N GLU A 290 42.38 -21.73 5.64
CA GLU A 290 41.78 -22.93 6.26
C GLU A 290 40.91 -22.55 7.46
N ASP A 291 41.39 -21.65 8.31
CA ASP A 291 40.72 -21.22 9.54
C ASP A 291 39.38 -20.54 9.21
N HIS A 292 39.35 -19.68 8.20
CA HIS A 292 38.11 -19.03 7.78
C HIS A 292 37.14 -20.01 7.12
N GLN A 293 37.63 -20.94 6.28
CA GLN A 293 36.77 -21.97 5.70
C GLN A 293 36.18 -22.90 6.77
N GLU A 294 36.97 -23.27 7.78
CA GLU A 294 36.52 -24.06 8.93
C GLU A 294 35.41 -23.34 9.69
N LYS A 295 35.63 -22.05 9.97
CA LYS A 295 34.64 -21.20 10.63
C LYS A 295 33.36 -21.06 9.81
N CYS A 296 33.45 -20.87 8.49
CA CYS A 296 32.28 -20.80 7.64
C CYS A 296 31.50 -22.12 7.63
N LEU A 297 32.17 -23.26 7.55
CA LEU A 297 31.50 -24.56 7.57
C LEU A 297 30.86 -24.83 8.93
N SER A 298 31.50 -24.45 10.03
CA SER A 298 30.93 -24.61 11.38
C SER A 298 29.71 -23.71 11.62
N GLN A 299 29.64 -22.55 10.96
CA GLN A 299 28.51 -21.62 11.00
C GLN A 299 27.43 -21.89 9.96
N LEU A 300 27.61 -22.91 9.10
CA LEU A 300 26.61 -23.29 8.11
C LEU A 300 25.44 -24.06 8.73
N TYR A 301 25.68 -24.72 9.87
CA TYR A 301 24.73 -25.57 10.59
C TYR A 301 24.72 -25.21 12.08
N ASP A 302 23.63 -25.52 12.78
CA ASP A 302 23.58 -25.38 14.25
C ASP A 302 24.52 -26.36 14.95
N HIS A 303 24.72 -27.54 14.36
CA HIS A 303 25.71 -28.52 14.77
C HIS A 303 26.22 -29.30 13.56
N MET A 304 27.46 -29.80 13.61
CA MET A 304 27.95 -30.74 12.60
C MET A 304 27.21 -32.10 12.72
N PRO A 305 27.08 -32.86 11.62
CA PRO A 305 26.61 -34.24 11.67
C PRO A 305 27.43 -35.11 12.63
N GLU A 306 26.81 -36.13 13.21
CA GLU A 306 27.46 -37.01 14.17
C GLU A 306 28.77 -37.62 13.63
N GLY A 307 29.82 -37.57 14.45
CA GLY A 307 31.14 -38.10 14.09
C GLY A 307 31.92 -37.25 13.08
N MET A 308 31.47 -36.03 12.76
CA MET A 308 32.18 -35.10 11.90
C MET A 308 32.63 -33.84 12.65
N THR A 309 33.82 -33.34 12.31
CA THR A 309 34.26 -31.99 12.71
C THR A 309 34.45 -31.12 11.47
N PRO A 310 34.31 -29.79 11.56
CA PRO A 310 34.42 -28.91 10.40
C PRO A 310 35.77 -29.07 9.69
N LEU A 311 36.90 -29.02 10.42
CA LEU A 311 38.24 -29.17 9.84
C LEU A 311 38.48 -30.54 9.22
N ALA A 312 38.08 -31.63 9.91
CA ALA A 312 38.28 -32.98 9.40
C ALA A 312 37.46 -33.21 8.13
N THR A 313 36.21 -32.73 8.13
CA THR A 313 35.34 -32.77 6.95
C THR A 313 35.98 -31.98 5.83
N LEU A 314 36.40 -30.75 6.08
CA LEU A 314 37.08 -29.92 5.09
C LEU A 314 38.30 -30.61 4.50
N LYS A 315 39.17 -31.25 5.29
CA LYS A 315 40.39 -31.89 4.77
C LYS A 315 40.11 -33.21 4.04
N ASN A 316 39.10 -33.98 4.45
CA ASN A 316 38.83 -35.32 3.93
C ASN A 316 37.83 -35.30 2.77
N VAL A 317 38.32 -35.56 1.55
CA VAL A 317 37.52 -35.58 0.31
C VAL A 317 36.32 -36.55 0.42
N HIS A 318 36.52 -37.74 0.98
CA HIS A 318 35.44 -38.72 1.12
C HIS A 318 34.38 -38.26 2.11
N GLN A 319 34.76 -37.60 3.21
CA GLN A 319 33.79 -37.03 4.15
C GLN A 319 33.00 -35.88 3.52
N ARG A 320 33.65 -34.97 2.78
CA ARG A 320 32.94 -33.90 2.05
C ARG A 320 31.97 -34.46 1.03
N GLN A 321 32.42 -35.41 0.21
CA GLN A 321 31.57 -36.02 -0.81
C GLN A 321 30.39 -36.77 -0.20
N ARG A 322 30.59 -37.52 0.89
CA ARG A 322 29.50 -38.20 1.60
C ARG A 322 28.47 -37.23 2.18
N LEU A 323 28.95 -36.14 2.81
CA LEU A 323 28.07 -35.10 3.33
C LEU A 323 27.33 -34.36 2.20
N GLY A 324 28.04 -34.03 1.12
CA GLY A 324 27.47 -33.38 -0.06
C GLY A 324 26.43 -34.25 -0.79
N LYS A 325 26.67 -35.57 -0.92
CA LYS A 325 25.67 -36.53 -1.43
C LYS A 325 24.40 -36.52 -0.60
N SER A 326 24.53 -36.43 0.73
CA SER A 326 23.39 -36.40 1.65
C SER A 326 22.58 -35.10 1.52
N HIS A 327 23.24 -33.94 1.43
CA HIS A 327 22.57 -32.68 1.10
C HIS A 327 21.90 -32.70 -0.28
N LEU A 328 22.53 -33.31 -1.27
CA LEU A 328 21.96 -33.40 -2.61
C LEU A 328 20.71 -34.29 -2.65
N CYS A 329 20.68 -35.36 -1.84
CA CYS A 329 19.48 -36.17 -1.63
C CYS A 329 18.33 -35.35 -1.02
N ARG A 330 18.62 -34.52 -0.01
CA ARG A 330 17.65 -33.56 0.53
C ARG A 330 17.17 -32.55 -0.51
N ALA A 331 18.09 -31.99 -1.31
CA ALA A 331 17.75 -31.05 -2.37
C ALA A 331 16.79 -31.68 -3.40
N VAL A 332 17.03 -32.93 -3.80
CA VAL A 332 16.11 -33.68 -4.68
C VAL A 332 14.75 -33.83 -4.03
N THR A 333 14.70 -34.27 -2.76
CA THR A 333 13.45 -34.48 -2.01
C THR A 333 12.62 -33.20 -1.93
N HIS A 334 13.22 -32.07 -1.56
CA HIS A 334 12.50 -30.80 -1.47
C HIS A 334 12.07 -30.27 -2.85
N HIS A 335 12.86 -30.46 -3.91
CA HIS A 335 12.42 -30.13 -5.26
C HIS A 335 11.27 -31.02 -5.75
N GLU A 336 11.28 -32.31 -5.42
CA GLU A 336 10.16 -33.22 -5.70
C GLU A 336 8.89 -32.75 -4.98
N GLU A 337 8.98 -32.38 -3.71
CA GLU A 337 7.86 -31.83 -2.95
C GLU A 337 7.35 -30.50 -3.53
N SER A 338 8.25 -29.61 -3.95
CA SER A 338 7.89 -28.35 -4.61
C SER A 338 7.11 -28.59 -5.92
N VAL A 339 7.57 -29.52 -6.76
CA VAL A 339 6.88 -29.94 -7.99
C VAL A 339 5.52 -30.59 -7.66
N ARG A 340 5.49 -31.45 -6.63
CA ARG A 340 4.26 -32.12 -6.17
C ARG A 340 3.22 -31.11 -5.73
N GLU A 341 3.56 -30.17 -4.85
CA GLU A 341 2.66 -29.12 -4.36
C GLU A 341 2.15 -28.21 -5.49
N ALA A 342 3.03 -27.80 -6.41
CA ALA A 342 2.63 -27.02 -7.59
C ALA A 342 1.65 -27.81 -8.48
N SER A 343 1.85 -29.13 -8.59
CA SER A 343 0.95 -29.99 -9.36
C SER A 343 -0.39 -30.17 -8.67
N LEU A 344 -0.48 -30.25 -7.34
CA LEU A 344 -1.75 -30.45 -6.63
C LEU A 344 -2.69 -29.24 -6.75
N CYS A 345 -2.14 -28.03 -6.82
CA CYS A 345 -2.93 -26.83 -6.99
C CYS A 345 -3.32 -26.60 -8.46
N LYS A 346 -4.60 -26.72 -8.79
CA LYS A 346 -5.15 -26.56 -10.16
C LYS A 346 -4.65 -25.29 -10.85
N LYS A 347 -4.56 -24.17 -10.12
CA LYS A 347 -4.12 -22.89 -10.67
C LYS A 347 -2.61 -22.87 -10.95
N LEU A 348 -1.79 -23.37 -10.02
CA LEU A 348 -0.34 -23.39 -10.18
C LEU A 348 0.12 -24.37 -11.27
N ARG A 349 -0.57 -25.50 -11.43
CA ARG A 349 -0.30 -26.47 -12.51
C ARG A 349 -0.41 -25.85 -13.90
N ASN A 350 -1.24 -24.82 -14.06
CA ASN A 350 -1.46 -24.14 -15.34
C ASN A 350 -0.51 -22.95 -15.59
N ILE A 351 0.40 -22.66 -14.65
CA ILE A 351 1.43 -21.62 -14.83
C ILE A 351 2.66 -22.27 -15.47
N GLU A 352 2.79 -22.16 -16.79
CA GLU A 352 3.85 -22.83 -17.57
C GLU A 352 5.25 -22.51 -17.03
N VAL A 353 5.58 -21.22 -16.88
CA VAL A 353 6.90 -20.79 -16.37
C VAL A 353 7.24 -21.37 -15.00
N LEU A 354 6.24 -21.52 -14.11
CA LEU A 354 6.45 -22.14 -12.80
C LEU A 354 6.83 -23.61 -12.96
N GLN A 355 6.10 -24.35 -13.81
CA GLN A 355 6.39 -25.76 -14.06
C GLN A 355 7.77 -25.95 -14.69
N GLU A 356 8.17 -25.09 -15.62
CA GLU A 356 9.48 -25.16 -16.25
C GLU A 356 10.61 -24.88 -15.26
N VAL A 357 10.49 -23.83 -14.43
CA VAL A 357 11.49 -23.48 -13.41
C VAL A 357 11.68 -24.63 -12.41
N LEU A 358 10.58 -25.15 -11.85
CA LEU A 358 10.64 -26.23 -10.87
C LEU A 358 11.19 -27.53 -11.47
N SER A 359 10.78 -27.86 -12.71
CA SER A 359 11.28 -29.05 -13.41
C SER A 359 12.77 -28.95 -13.71
N ALA A 360 13.24 -27.79 -14.16
CA ALA A 360 14.67 -27.55 -14.43
C ALA A 360 15.50 -27.66 -13.15
N ALA A 361 15.05 -27.05 -12.05
CA ALA A 361 15.72 -27.11 -10.76
C ALA A 361 15.77 -28.55 -10.20
N HIS A 362 14.65 -29.27 -10.25
CA HIS A 362 14.58 -30.68 -9.86
C HIS A 362 15.54 -31.54 -10.70
N GLN A 363 15.50 -31.38 -12.03
CA GLN A 363 16.33 -32.15 -12.95
C GLN A 363 17.82 -31.88 -12.72
N ARG A 364 18.20 -30.64 -12.42
CA ARG A 364 19.58 -30.26 -12.05
C ARG A 364 20.06 -30.97 -10.79
N SER A 365 19.28 -30.95 -9.70
CA SER A 365 19.62 -31.68 -8.46
C SER A 365 19.73 -33.18 -8.71
N ARG A 366 18.79 -33.76 -9.47
CA ARG A 366 18.75 -35.19 -9.75
C ARG A 366 19.90 -35.67 -10.63
N LEU A 367 20.27 -34.89 -11.65
CA LEU A 367 21.40 -35.22 -12.52
C LEU A 367 22.71 -35.22 -11.75
N LYS A 368 22.96 -34.17 -10.94
CA LYS A 368 24.16 -34.11 -10.09
C LYS A 368 24.19 -35.27 -9.07
N TYR A 369 23.04 -35.66 -8.51
CA TYR A 369 22.96 -36.80 -7.59
C TYR A 369 23.30 -38.12 -8.29
N THR A 370 22.77 -38.32 -9.50
CA THR A 370 22.96 -39.55 -10.26
C THR A 370 24.40 -39.72 -10.74
N GLN A 371 25.07 -38.62 -11.12
CA GLN A 371 26.49 -38.63 -11.51
C GLN A 371 27.43 -39.08 -10.39
N LEU A 372 27.00 -38.97 -9.13
CA LEU A 372 27.78 -39.29 -7.94
C LEU A 372 27.37 -40.62 -7.30
N ARG A 373 26.36 -41.31 -7.85
CA ARG A 373 25.84 -42.56 -7.31
C ARG A 373 26.72 -43.73 -7.73
N ASP A 374 27.33 -44.41 -6.75
CA ASP A 374 27.95 -45.73 -6.94
C ASP A 374 27.02 -46.83 -6.41
N ASP A 375 27.10 -48.05 -6.96
CA ASP A 375 26.18 -49.17 -6.64
C ASP A 375 26.21 -49.64 -5.16
N TYR A 376 27.16 -49.15 -4.35
CA TYR A 376 27.32 -49.49 -2.92
C TYR A 376 26.79 -48.41 -1.94
N ASP A 377 26.19 -47.32 -2.43
CA ASP A 377 25.94 -46.09 -1.64
C ASP A 377 24.60 -46.00 -0.89
N LEU A 378 23.65 -46.94 -1.06
CA LEU A 378 22.31 -46.76 -0.47
C LEU A 378 22.30 -46.75 1.07
N LEU A 379 23.35 -47.27 1.71
CA LEU A 379 23.53 -47.34 3.16
C LEU A 379 24.49 -46.27 3.71
N SER A 380 25.02 -45.36 2.88
CA SER A 380 26.08 -44.40 3.25
C SER A 380 25.58 -42.97 3.53
N LEU A 381 24.29 -42.70 3.32
CA LEU A 381 23.67 -41.40 3.55
C LEU A 381 23.60 -41.08 5.04
N ILE A 382 23.96 -39.84 5.39
CA ILE A 382 23.93 -39.33 6.75
C ILE A 382 22.74 -38.39 6.87
N ASP A 383 22.09 -38.35 8.04
CA ASP A 383 21.12 -37.29 8.31
C ASP A 383 21.84 -35.94 8.41
N VAL A 384 21.45 -35.00 7.56
CA VAL A 384 22.09 -33.70 7.46
C VAL A 384 21.23 -32.64 8.14
N PRO A 385 21.85 -31.72 8.91
CA PRO A 385 21.12 -30.61 9.53
C PRO A 385 20.64 -29.61 8.47
N ASP A 386 19.70 -28.76 8.88
CA ASP A 386 19.23 -27.63 8.07
C ASP A 386 20.35 -26.57 7.95
N ILE A 387 20.34 -25.83 6.84
CA ILE A 387 21.26 -24.71 6.62
C ILE A 387 20.77 -23.53 7.45
N ILE A 388 21.65 -22.93 8.26
CA ILE A 388 21.34 -21.69 8.99
C ILE A 388 21.08 -20.57 7.97
N SER A 389 19.90 -19.98 8.04
CA SER A 389 19.53 -18.81 7.26
C SER A 389 20.37 -17.59 7.65
N LYS A 390 20.99 -16.93 6.67
CA LYS A 390 21.72 -15.67 6.87
C LYS A 390 21.57 -14.80 5.62
N THR A 391 21.29 -13.52 5.83
CA THR A 391 21.22 -12.51 4.76
C THR A 391 22.22 -11.39 5.03
N GLU A 392 22.86 -10.87 3.99
CA GLU A 392 23.66 -9.64 4.08
C GLU A 392 22.79 -8.38 4.00
N ARG A 393 21.57 -8.49 3.47
CA ARG A 393 20.63 -7.39 3.30
C ARG A 393 19.28 -7.78 3.89
N GLU A 394 19.01 -7.30 5.09
CA GLU A 394 17.71 -7.49 5.70
C GLU A 394 16.67 -6.59 5.03
N VAL A 395 15.54 -7.19 4.66
CA VAL A 395 14.45 -6.47 4.03
C VAL A 395 13.54 -5.91 5.11
N GLU A 396 13.52 -4.59 5.21
CA GLU A 396 12.69 -3.86 6.16
C GLU A 396 11.50 -3.16 5.49
N ILE A 397 10.55 -2.72 6.31
CA ILE A 397 9.39 -1.95 5.89
C ILE A 397 9.81 -0.52 5.53
N ILE A 398 9.31 0.03 4.42
CA ILE A 398 9.46 1.47 4.11
C ILE A 398 8.12 2.18 4.37
N PRO A 399 8.02 3.08 5.37
CA PRO A 399 6.77 3.74 5.71
C PRO A 399 6.26 4.68 4.58
N PRO A 400 4.94 4.94 4.50
CA PRO A 400 4.38 5.87 3.53
C PRO A 400 4.96 7.28 3.70
N GLN A 401 5.33 7.90 2.59
CA GLN A 401 5.92 9.25 2.55
C GLN A 401 4.90 10.27 2.05
N PHE A 402 3.90 10.59 2.88
CA PHE A 402 2.81 11.53 2.51
C PHE A 402 3.30 12.91 2.10
N SER A 403 4.42 13.38 2.64
CA SER A 403 5.00 14.70 2.33
C SER A 403 5.58 14.83 0.92
N LYS A 404 5.76 13.73 0.18
CA LYS A 404 6.22 13.77 -1.22
C LYS A 404 5.20 14.39 -2.16
N VAL A 405 3.91 14.31 -1.81
CA VAL A 405 2.81 14.81 -2.63
C VAL A 405 2.29 16.09 -2.00
N THR A 406 2.48 17.21 -2.68
CA THR A 406 1.92 18.49 -2.26
C THR A 406 0.48 18.61 -2.77
N VAL A 407 -0.48 18.71 -1.85
CA VAL A 407 -1.89 18.87 -2.17
C VAL A 407 -2.39 20.19 -1.59
N THR A 408 -3.06 20.99 -2.42
CA THR A 408 -3.77 22.18 -1.99
C THR A 408 -5.20 21.80 -1.62
N ASP A 409 -5.67 22.25 -0.44
CA ASP A 409 -7.06 22.09 -0.04
C ASP A 409 -7.99 22.76 -1.06
N PHE A 410 -8.78 21.98 -1.80
CA PHE A 410 -9.80 22.51 -2.72
C PHE A 410 -10.68 23.56 -2.05
N PHE A 411 -11.04 23.37 -0.78
CA PHE A 411 -11.94 24.23 -0.04
C PHE A 411 -11.22 25.30 0.79
N GLN A 412 -9.98 25.65 0.44
CA GLN A 412 -9.21 26.70 1.14
C GLN A 412 -9.91 28.07 1.14
N LYS A 413 -10.79 28.34 0.16
CA LYS A 413 -11.59 29.58 0.11
C LYS A 413 -12.53 29.75 1.31
N LEU A 414 -12.90 28.65 2.01
CA LEU A 414 -13.66 28.71 3.26
C LEU A 414 -12.84 29.30 4.43
N GLY A 415 -11.54 29.54 4.23
CA GLY A 415 -10.64 30.17 5.19
C GLY A 415 -9.67 29.19 5.87
N PRO A 416 -8.79 29.66 6.76
CA PRO A 416 -7.80 28.83 7.45
C PRO A 416 -8.41 27.67 8.24
N LEU A 417 -7.93 26.44 8.01
CA LEU A 417 -8.49 25.22 8.62
C LEU A 417 -8.41 25.21 10.16
N SER A 418 -7.41 25.89 10.72
CA SER A 418 -7.25 26.07 12.18
C SER A 418 -8.43 26.81 12.81
N VAL A 419 -9.19 27.57 12.02
CA VAL A 419 -10.38 28.32 12.45
C VAL A 419 -11.62 27.76 11.77
N PHE A 420 -11.69 27.78 10.44
CA PHE A 420 -12.88 27.40 9.67
C PHE A 420 -12.97 25.88 9.43
N SER A 421 -13.18 25.11 10.49
CA SER A 421 -13.38 23.65 10.44
C SER A 421 -14.78 23.25 10.90
N ALA A 422 -15.19 22.02 10.56
CA ALA A 422 -16.44 21.41 11.02
C ALA A 422 -16.50 21.25 12.55
N ASN A 423 -15.34 21.19 13.21
CA ASN A 423 -15.25 21.02 14.67
C ASN A 423 -15.62 22.28 15.46
N LYS A 424 -15.74 23.42 14.79
CA LYS A 424 -16.03 24.72 15.41
C LYS A 424 -17.34 25.27 14.86
N ARG A 425 -18.22 25.76 15.75
CA ARG A 425 -19.49 26.39 15.36
C ARG A 425 -19.36 27.90 15.38
N TRP A 426 -19.94 28.55 14.39
CA TRP A 426 -19.81 29.99 14.16
C TRP A 426 -21.17 30.65 14.15
N THR A 427 -21.23 31.92 14.54
CA THR A 427 -22.39 32.75 14.25
C THR A 427 -22.48 33.01 12.74
N PRO A 428 -23.68 33.21 12.18
CA PRO A 428 -23.79 33.82 10.85
C PRO A 428 -23.00 35.14 10.78
N PRO A 429 -22.40 35.48 9.62
CA PRO A 429 -21.69 36.73 9.42
C PRO A 429 -22.57 37.94 9.76
N ARG A 430 -22.01 38.86 10.55
CA ARG A 430 -22.64 40.13 10.91
C ARG A 430 -21.96 41.26 10.16
N SER A 431 -22.71 42.07 9.41
CA SER A 431 -22.19 43.31 8.83
C SER A 431 -22.15 44.42 9.87
N ILE A 432 -20.95 44.95 10.11
CA ILE A 432 -20.67 46.07 11.00
C ILE A 432 -20.34 47.27 10.11
N HIS A 433 -21.16 48.32 10.20
CA HIS A 433 -20.95 49.56 9.47
C HIS A 433 -20.51 50.66 10.44
N PHE A 434 -19.31 51.20 10.24
CA PHE A 434 -18.73 52.18 11.15
C PHE A 434 -17.76 53.14 10.43
N THR A 435 -17.40 54.23 11.09
CA THR A 435 -16.44 55.23 10.60
C THR A 435 -15.24 55.33 11.52
N ALA A 436 -14.07 55.70 10.98
CA ALA A 436 -12.90 56.00 11.78
C ALA A 436 -12.93 57.47 12.22
N GLU A 437 -13.01 57.72 13.53
CA GLU A 437 -12.99 59.08 14.09
C GLU A 437 -11.54 59.54 14.24
N GLU A 438 -11.17 60.64 13.58
CA GLU A 438 -9.79 61.19 13.56
C GLU A 438 -8.70 60.17 13.12
N GLY A 439 -9.08 59.10 12.42
CA GLY A 439 -8.17 58.03 11.99
C GLY A 439 -7.95 56.93 13.04
N ASP A 440 -8.63 57.00 14.18
CA ASP A 440 -8.71 55.91 15.16
C ASP A 440 -9.96 55.04 14.88
N LEU A 441 -9.77 53.72 14.97
CA LEU A 441 -10.84 52.73 14.78
C LEU A 441 -11.52 52.38 16.10
N GLY A 442 -10.91 52.73 17.24
CA GLY A 442 -11.42 52.40 18.58
C GLY A 442 -11.31 50.91 18.92
N PHE A 443 -10.49 50.15 18.19
CA PHE A 443 -10.14 48.76 18.50
C PHE A 443 -8.75 48.38 18.03
N THR A 444 -8.21 47.31 18.60
CA THR A 444 -6.94 46.70 18.18
C THR A 444 -7.17 45.31 17.61
N LEU A 445 -6.24 44.88 16.76
CA LEU A 445 -6.30 43.59 16.08
C LEU A 445 -5.18 42.67 16.54
N ARG A 446 -5.45 41.37 16.59
CA ARG A 446 -4.47 40.32 16.89
C ARG A 446 -4.64 39.10 15.98
N GLY A 447 -3.68 38.19 16.07
CA GLY A 447 -3.66 36.96 15.26
C GLY A 447 -3.02 37.20 13.90
N ASN A 448 -3.10 36.20 13.01
CA ASN A 448 -2.64 36.32 11.63
C ASN A 448 -3.84 36.08 10.71
N SER A 449 -4.18 34.82 10.46
CA SER A 449 -5.25 34.46 9.52
C SER A 449 -6.23 33.48 10.17
N PRO A 450 -7.52 33.82 10.30
CA PRO A 450 -8.11 35.17 10.19
C PRO A 450 -7.68 36.10 11.33
N VAL A 451 -7.71 37.41 11.06
CA VAL A 451 -7.47 38.47 12.04
C VAL A 451 -8.64 38.57 13.02
N GLN A 452 -8.34 38.79 14.30
CA GLN A 452 -9.33 38.89 15.38
C GLN A 452 -9.32 40.28 16.00
N VAL A 453 -10.51 40.80 16.34
CA VAL A 453 -10.69 41.98 17.19
C VAL A 453 -10.23 41.63 18.61
N HIS A 454 -9.22 42.34 19.12
CA HIS A 454 -8.61 42.04 20.41
C HIS A 454 -9.17 42.88 21.56
N PHE A 455 -8.98 44.20 21.48
CA PHE A 455 -9.51 45.16 22.43
C PHE A 455 -10.45 46.08 21.69
N LEU A 456 -11.63 46.34 22.25
CA LEU A 456 -12.66 47.17 21.65
C LEU A 456 -13.12 48.22 22.67
N ASP A 457 -12.96 49.50 22.34
CA ASP A 457 -13.55 50.58 23.13
C ASP A 457 -15.09 50.47 23.05
N PRO A 458 -15.79 50.29 24.18
CA PRO A 458 -17.25 50.14 24.20
C PRO A 458 -18.02 51.30 23.58
N TYR A 459 -17.40 52.48 23.47
CA TYR A 459 -18.05 53.69 22.96
C TYR A 459 -17.68 54.02 21.51
N CYS A 460 -16.79 53.24 20.87
CA CYS A 460 -16.41 53.52 19.49
C CYS A 460 -17.51 53.16 18.50
N SER A 461 -17.46 53.77 17.31
CA SER A 461 -18.42 53.57 16.21
C SER A 461 -18.61 52.08 15.87
N ALA A 462 -17.54 51.29 15.84
CA ALA A 462 -17.61 49.85 15.56
C ALA A 462 -18.32 49.04 16.67
N ALA A 463 -18.11 49.40 17.94
CA ALA A 463 -18.76 48.74 19.08
C ALA A 463 -20.28 49.02 19.09
N VAL A 464 -20.66 50.28 18.87
CA VAL A 464 -22.07 50.70 18.76
C VAL A 464 -22.76 50.01 17.57
N ALA A 465 -22.03 49.76 16.48
CA ALA A 465 -22.50 49.00 15.33
C ALA A 465 -22.55 47.47 15.54
N GLY A 466 -22.09 46.96 16.70
CA GLY A 466 -22.25 45.57 17.11
C GLY A 466 -21.01 44.68 16.98
N ALA A 467 -19.82 45.25 16.77
CA ALA A 467 -18.55 44.52 16.89
C ALA A 467 -18.34 44.04 18.33
N LYS A 468 -17.63 42.91 18.50
CA LYS A 468 -17.31 42.34 19.81
C LYS A 468 -15.83 41.98 19.90
N GLU A 469 -15.27 42.04 21.10
CA GLU A 469 -13.97 41.44 21.35
C GLU A 469 -14.02 39.92 21.06
N GLY A 470 -13.00 39.42 20.37
CA GLY A 470 -12.94 38.03 19.93
C GLY A 470 -13.57 37.76 18.56
N ASP A 471 -14.22 38.74 17.94
CA ASP A 471 -14.75 38.60 16.58
C ASP A 471 -13.62 38.39 15.55
N TYR A 472 -13.84 37.46 14.62
CA TYR A 472 -12.96 37.24 13.49
C TYR A 472 -13.45 38.03 12.28
N ILE A 473 -12.53 38.78 11.66
CA ILE A 473 -12.82 39.58 10.47
C ILE A 473 -12.76 38.66 9.25
N VAL A 474 -13.88 38.55 8.52
CA VAL A 474 -13.99 37.70 7.33
C VAL A 474 -13.96 38.50 6.04
N SER A 475 -14.47 39.73 6.03
CA SER A 475 -14.31 40.64 4.89
C SER A 475 -14.40 42.11 5.28
N ILE A 476 -13.82 42.99 4.47
CA ILE A 476 -13.95 44.45 4.56
C ILE A 476 -14.28 44.97 3.17
N GLN A 477 -15.38 45.70 3.00
CA GLN A 477 -15.86 46.21 1.71
C GLN A 477 -15.85 45.10 0.63
N ASP A 478 -16.40 43.94 0.99
CA ASP A 478 -16.44 42.70 0.19
C ASP A 478 -15.08 42.11 -0.24
N VAL A 479 -13.95 42.64 0.26
CA VAL A 479 -12.63 42.00 0.13
C VAL A 479 -12.49 40.90 1.18
N ASP A 480 -12.28 39.66 0.75
CA ASP A 480 -12.02 38.52 1.64
C ASP A 480 -10.75 38.76 2.47
N CYS A 481 -10.92 38.76 3.79
CA CYS A 481 -9.87 39.01 4.77
C CYS A 481 -9.43 37.76 5.53
N LYS A 482 -10.03 36.58 5.27
CA LYS A 482 -9.81 35.35 6.06
C LYS A 482 -8.34 34.89 6.07
N TRP A 483 -7.60 35.22 5.01
CA TRP A 483 -6.19 34.88 4.83
C TRP A 483 -5.23 36.05 5.04
N LEU A 484 -5.72 37.27 5.19
CA LEU A 484 -4.88 38.46 5.36
C LEU A 484 -4.27 38.51 6.76
N THR A 485 -3.06 39.08 6.84
CA THR A 485 -2.38 39.39 8.11
C THR A 485 -2.93 40.66 8.75
N VAL A 486 -2.63 40.88 10.05
CA VAL A 486 -3.00 42.12 10.76
C VAL A 486 -2.51 43.37 10.02
N SER A 487 -1.30 43.34 9.46
CA SER A 487 -0.76 44.50 8.73
C SER A 487 -1.58 44.82 7.48
N GLU A 488 -1.99 43.80 6.73
CA GLU A 488 -2.80 43.93 5.52
C GLU A 488 -4.22 44.39 5.84
N VAL A 489 -4.85 43.81 6.86
CA VAL A 489 -6.18 44.22 7.33
C VAL A 489 -6.16 45.67 7.83
N MET A 490 -5.16 46.06 8.63
CA MET A 490 -5.02 47.45 9.10
C MET A 490 -4.77 48.43 7.94
N LYS A 491 -3.99 48.02 6.94
CA LYS A 491 -3.78 48.83 5.73
C LYS A 491 -5.09 49.00 4.96
N LEU A 492 -5.89 47.96 4.85
CA LEU A 492 -7.19 47.99 4.18
C LEU A 492 -8.16 48.92 4.93
N LEU A 493 -8.33 48.76 6.24
CA LEU A 493 -9.17 49.64 7.07
C LEU A 493 -8.77 51.11 6.94
N LYS A 494 -7.46 51.42 7.00
CA LYS A 494 -6.95 52.79 6.90
C LYS A 494 -7.11 53.39 5.51
N SER A 495 -7.20 52.58 4.45
CA SER A 495 -7.33 53.07 3.09
C SER A 495 -8.64 53.83 2.82
N PHE A 496 -9.65 53.62 3.69
CA PHE A 496 -10.95 54.27 3.58
C PHE A 496 -11.04 55.63 4.31
N GLY A 497 -10.04 56.01 5.11
CA GLY A 497 -10.00 57.32 5.76
C GLY A 497 -11.22 57.60 6.64
N GLN A 498 -11.97 58.66 6.32
CA GLN A 498 -13.22 59.04 7.01
C GLN A 498 -14.49 58.43 6.38
N ASN A 499 -14.35 57.61 5.33
CA ASN A 499 -15.51 56.99 4.69
C ASN A 499 -16.07 55.86 5.57
N ASP A 500 -17.35 55.53 5.35
CA ASP A 500 -18.00 54.38 5.97
C ASP A 500 -17.26 53.08 5.60
N ILE A 501 -16.99 52.26 6.61
CA ILE A 501 -16.38 50.95 6.49
C ILE A 501 -17.45 49.89 6.77
N GLU A 502 -17.73 49.05 5.78
CA GLU A 502 -18.44 47.79 6.01
C GLU A 502 -17.43 46.68 6.32
N MET A 503 -17.56 46.07 7.50
CA MET A 503 -16.76 44.93 7.95
C MET A 503 -17.69 43.77 8.31
N LYS A 504 -17.48 42.60 7.72
CA LYS A 504 -18.20 41.38 8.10
C LYS A 504 -17.36 40.60 9.10
N VAL A 505 -18.00 40.20 10.19
CA VAL A 505 -17.36 39.44 11.28
C VAL A 505 -18.14 38.20 11.66
N VAL A 506 -17.44 37.19 12.19
CA VAL A 506 -18.02 35.99 12.79
C VAL A 506 -17.49 35.78 14.20
N SER A 507 -18.32 35.25 15.09
CA SER A 507 -17.93 34.87 16.45
C SER A 507 -17.94 33.36 16.61
N LEU A 508 -16.99 32.83 17.36
CA LEU A 508 -17.02 31.43 17.78
C LEU A 508 -18.17 31.25 18.78
N LEU A 509 -18.99 30.22 18.58
CA LEU A 509 -20.01 29.83 19.54
C LEU A 509 -19.40 28.90 20.59
N ASP A 510 -19.37 29.33 21.85
CA ASP A 510 -18.95 28.47 22.95
C ASP A 510 -19.94 27.31 23.12
N ALA A 511 -19.40 26.09 23.24
CA ALA A 511 -20.18 24.86 23.42
C ALA A 511 -21.11 24.91 24.66
N THR A 512 -20.80 25.75 25.65
CA THR A 512 -21.56 25.94 26.89
C THR A 512 -22.82 26.81 26.73
N SER A 513 -22.89 27.63 25.68
CA SER A 513 -24.03 28.54 25.48
C SER A 513 -25.33 27.83 25.06
N SER A 514 -25.23 26.60 24.59
CA SER A 514 -26.38 25.78 24.16
C SER A 514 -27.05 24.95 25.28
N MET A 515 -26.59 25.07 26.54
CA MET A 515 -27.18 24.37 27.69
C MET A 515 -27.95 25.26 28.68
N VAL A 516 -28.03 26.58 28.48
CA VAL A 516 -28.78 27.47 29.38
C VAL A 516 -30.23 27.62 28.90
N SER A 517 -30.99 26.54 28.99
CA SER A 517 -32.46 26.56 29.12
C SER A 517 -32.99 25.18 29.52
N ALA A 518 -32.49 24.66 30.64
CA ALA A 518 -33.21 23.70 31.48
C ALA A 518 -32.61 23.75 32.89
N ASP A 519 -33.41 24.19 33.86
CA ASP A 519 -33.06 24.27 35.27
C ASP A 519 -32.65 22.90 35.85
N GLY A 520 -31.51 22.85 36.55
CA GLY A 520 -31.10 21.71 37.37
C GLY A 520 -29.60 21.73 37.75
N PRO A 521 -29.23 21.72 39.05
CA PRO A 521 -27.86 21.98 39.46
C PRO A 521 -27.07 20.67 39.64
N TRP A 522 -26.01 20.44 38.85
CA TRP A 522 -24.86 19.63 39.26
C TRP A 522 -23.58 20.04 38.53
N GLN A 523 -22.54 20.35 39.30
CA GLN A 523 -21.18 20.66 38.88
C GLN A 523 -20.42 19.38 38.53
N GLN A 524 -19.69 19.37 37.41
CA GLN A 524 -18.38 18.72 37.35
C GLN A 524 -17.47 19.29 36.25
N THR A 525 -16.34 19.82 36.67
CA THR A 525 -15.23 20.31 35.85
C THR A 525 -14.41 19.15 35.31
N ALA A 526 -14.13 19.12 34.00
CA ALA A 526 -13.10 18.27 33.41
C ALA A 526 -12.31 19.03 32.33
N THR A 527 -11.00 19.11 32.55
CA THR A 527 -9.96 19.72 31.73
C THR A 527 -9.65 18.87 30.50
N TRP A 528 -9.61 19.49 29.32
CA TRP A 528 -9.33 18.85 28.03
C TRP A 528 -7.84 18.90 27.68
N SER A 529 -7.23 17.72 27.65
CA SER A 529 -5.92 17.46 27.05
C SER A 529 -5.90 15.96 26.73
N GLU A 530 -6.29 15.58 25.50
CA GLU A 530 -5.70 14.47 24.74
C GLU A 530 -6.51 14.19 23.47
N VAL A 531 -5.76 13.82 22.43
CA VAL A 531 -6.19 13.39 21.10
C VAL A 531 -7.36 12.39 21.18
N SER A 532 -8.50 12.77 20.62
CA SER A 532 -9.70 11.92 20.59
C SER A 532 -9.51 10.78 19.57
N HIS A 533 -8.91 9.68 20.01
CA HIS A 533 -9.14 8.38 19.40
C HIS A 533 -10.63 8.02 19.59
N SER A 534 -11.38 8.02 18.49
CA SER A 534 -12.76 7.57 18.48
C SER A 534 -12.81 6.08 18.82
N LYS A 535 -13.14 5.75 20.07
CA LYS A 535 -13.46 4.39 20.50
C LYS A 535 -14.77 3.97 19.82
N CYS A 536 -14.73 2.96 18.96
CA CYS A 536 -15.94 2.24 18.54
C CYS A 536 -15.66 0.79 18.13
N ALA A 537 -16.53 -0.09 18.66
CA ALA A 537 -16.77 -1.50 18.38
C ALA A 537 -15.65 -2.52 18.66
N THR A 538 -15.73 -3.16 19.82
CA THR A 538 -15.07 -4.42 20.13
C THR A 538 -15.73 -5.56 19.34
N TYR A 539 -14.96 -6.24 18.50
CA TYR A 539 -15.35 -7.52 17.90
C TYR A 539 -15.47 -8.56 19.02
N SER A 540 -16.70 -8.99 19.32
CA SER A 540 -16.93 -10.17 20.15
C SER A 540 -16.98 -11.39 19.23
N VAL A 541 -16.07 -12.33 19.47
CA VAL A 541 -16.00 -13.61 18.79
C VAL A 541 -17.27 -14.39 19.09
N GLY A 542 -18.08 -14.62 18.06
CA GLY A 542 -19.19 -15.57 18.09
C GLY A 542 -20.58 -14.96 18.31
N MET A 543 -21.20 -14.43 17.26
CA MET A 543 -22.66 -14.49 17.10
C MET A 543 -23.04 -14.69 15.62
N GLN A 544 -24.13 -15.42 15.43
CA GLN A 544 -24.60 -15.98 14.17
C GLN A 544 -24.96 -14.91 13.13
N LYS A 545 -24.89 -15.32 11.85
CA LYS A 545 -25.25 -14.58 10.64
C LYS A 545 -26.54 -13.76 10.83
N THR A 546 -26.41 -12.45 11.03
CA THR A 546 -27.52 -11.51 10.83
C THR A 546 -27.21 -10.66 9.61
N TYR A 547 -27.74 -11.10 8.46
CA TYR A 547 -27.76 -10.32 7.24
C TYR A 547 -28.70 -9.13 7.43
N SER A 548 -28.22 -7.91 7.20
CA SER A 548 -29.10 -6.76 6.97
C SER A 548 -29.64 -6.84 5.55
N MET A 549 -30.84 -7.39 5.40
CA MET A 549 -31.57 -7.46 4.14
C MET A 549 -32.29 -6.13 3.88
N ILE A 550 -31.55 -5.11 3.44
CA ILE A 550 -32.13 -3.98 2.72
C ILE A 550 -31.18 -3.66 1.58
N CYS A 551 -31.47 -4.22 0.40
CA CYS A 551 -31.11 -3.73 -0.94
C CYS A 551 -31.37 -4.87 -1.96
N LEU A 552 -32.63 -5.13 -2.26
CA LEU A 552 -33.04 -5.76 -3.52
C LEU A 552 -34.28 -5.00 -4.00
N ALA A 553 -34.06 -3.98 -4.81
CA ALA A 553 -35.05 -3.49 -5.76
C ALA A 553 -34.44 -3.71 -7.15
N PRO A 554 -35.15 -4.38 -8.08
CA PRO A 554 -34.72 -4.47 -9.46
C PRO A 554 -35.03 -3.15 -10.17
N ASP A 555 -34.02 -2.53 -10.77
CA ASP A 555 -34.24 -1.43 -11.73
C ASP A 555 -34.60 -2.05 -13.08
N ASP A 556 -35.85 -1.84 -13.50
CA ASP A 556 -36.35 -2.16 -14.83
C ASP A 556 -35.74 -1.21 -15.87
N GLU A 557 -35.28 -1.79 -16.99
CA GLU A 557 -34.89 -1.05 -18.19
C GLU A 557 -36.10 -0.39 -18.85
N GLU A 558 -36.03 0.92 -19.14
CA GLU A 558 -36.72 1.44 -20.31
C GLU A 558 -35.96 2.58 -21.01
N ASN A 559 -35.96 2.45 -22.32
CA ASN A 559 -35.14 3.11 -23.31
C ASN A 559 -35.87 4.35 -23.84
N THR A 560 -35.28 5.56 -23.82
CA THR A 560 -35.58 6.58 -24.84
C THR A 560 -34.40 7.52 -25.12
N ASP A 561 -34.14 7.61 -26.41
CA ASP A 561 -33.09 8.33 -27.12
C ASP A 561 -33.52 9.79 -27.37
N LYS A 562 -32.77 10.81 -26.89
CA LYS A 562 -32.74 12.17 -27.47
C LYS A 562 -31.40 12.87 -27.27
N THR A 563 -30.76 13.11 -28.41
CA THR A 563 -29.56 13.92 -28.64
C THR A 563 -29.72 15.38 -28.18
N LYS A 564 -28.77 15.87 -27.36
CA LYS A 564 -28.40 17.30 -27.29
C LYS A 564 -26.89 17.45 -27.19
N ARG A 565 -26.30 18.08 -28.21
CA ARG A 565 -24.92 18.57 -28.24
C ARG A 565 -24.71 19.57 -27.09
N ILE A 566 -23.80 19.27 -26.18
CA ILE A 566 -23.23 20.22 -25.24
C ILE A 566 -21.73 20.30 -25.52
N SER A 567 -21.24 21.53 -25.66
CA SER A 567 -19.85 21.90 -25.91
C SER A 567 -18.92 21.35 -24.83
N LYS A 568 -17.96 20.53 -25.23
CA LYS A 568 -16.87 20.04 -24.36
C LYS A 568 -15.98 21.22 -23.95
N LYS A 569 -16.07 21.64 -22.69
CA LYS A 569 -15.05 22.45 -22.03
C LYS A 569 -13.94 21.51 -21.57
N LEU A 570 -12.69 21.86 -21.87
CA LEU A 570 -11.51 21.04 -21.57
C LEU A 570 -11.27 21.00 -20.05
N SER A 571 -11.09 19.79 -19.51
CA SER A 571 -10.62 19.52 -18.14
C SER A 571 -9.18 20.03 -17.96
N PHE A 572 -8.91 20.65 -16.82
CA PHE A 572 -7.75 21.52 -16.55
C PHE A 572 -6.41 20.80 -16.25
N LEU A 573 -6.28 19.50 -16.51
CA LEU A 573 -5.04 18.74 -16.24
C LEU A 573 -3.96 18.93 -17.32
N SER A 574 -3.63 20.17 -17.69
CA SER A 574 -2.46 20.44 -18.55
C SER A 574 -1.74 21.75 -18.21
N TRP A 575 -0.84 21.67 -17.23
CA TRP A 575 0.39 22.48 -17.11
C TRP A 575 1.27 21.67 -16.14
N ASN A 576 2.44 21.10 -16.46
CA ASN A 576 3.60 21.72 -17.08
C ASN A 576 4.62 20.61 -17.49
N THR A 577 4.82 20.35 -18.78
CA THR A 577 6.11 19.94 -19.37
C THR A 577 5.97 19.98 -20.90
N ASN A 578 6.88 20.70 -21.55
CA ASN A 578 6.89 20.89 -22.99
C ASN A 578 7.89 19.90 -23.62
N LYS A 579 7.51 19.32 -24.77
CA LYS A 579 8.29 18.54 -25.76
C LYS A 579 8.53 17.04 -25.50
N ASN A 580 7.59 16.17 -25.89
CA ASN A 580 7.62 15.42 -27.17
C ASN A 580 6.37 14.54 -27.27
N ARG A 581 5.56 14.74 -28.30
CA ARG A 581 4.23 14.15 -28.46
C ARG A 581 4.32 12.87 -29.30
N GLN A 582 4.29 11.69 -28.66
CA GLN A 582 3.80 10.48 -29.31
C GLN A 582 2.49 10.04 -28.64
N LYS A 583 1.49 9.79 -29.49
CA LYS A 583 0.11 9.49 -29.10
C LYS A 583 0.02 8.09 -28.52
N SER A 584 -0.31 7.97 -27.23
CA SER A 584 -0.74 6.70 -26.63
C SER A 584 -2.26 6.62 -26.70
N ALA A 585 -2.77 5.66 -27.47
CA ALA A 585 -4.19 5.37 -27.57
C ALA A 585 -4.67 4.66 -26.30
N SER A 586 -5.61 5.27 -25.60
CA SER A 586 -6.48 4.58 -24.64
C SER A 586 -7.56 3.83 -25.43
N THR A 587 -7.73 2.54 -25.14
CA THR A 587 -9.03 1.85 -25.23
C THR A 587 -8.97 0.46 -24.58
N LEU A 588 -10.00 0.19 -23.76
CA LEU A 588 -10.76 -1.05 -23.64
C LEU A 588 -10.12 -2.25 -22.91
N CYS A 589 -10.77 -2.57 -21.79
CA CYS A 589 -11.37 -3.87 -21.42
C CYS A 589 -10.61 -5.16 -21.77
N LEU A 590 -10.49 -6.01 -20.73
CA LEU A 590 -10.13 -7.43 -20.74
C LEU A 590 -10.32 -8.13 -22.10
N PRO A 591 -9.27 -8.74 -22.69
CA PRO A 591 -9.46 -9.58 -23.86
C PRO A 591 -10.07 -10.93 -23.47
N SER A 592 -11.20 -11.25 -24.08
CA SER A 592 -11.77 -12.60 -24.14
C SER A 592 -10.81 -13.55 -24.84
N VAL A 593 -10.62 -14.74 -24.27
CA VAL A 593 -9.79 -15.82 -24.82
C VAL A 593 -10.39 -16.31 -26.15
N GLY A 594 -9.79 -15.92 -27.27
CA GLY A 594 -10.10 -16.42 -28.60
C GLY A 594 -8.90 -17.15 -29.19
N VAL A 595 -9.01 -18.48 -29.31
CA VAL A 595 -8.03 -19.35 -29.96
C VAL A 595 -7.92 -19.00 -31.45
N ARG A 596 -6.76 -18.52 -31.91
CA ARG A 596 -6.33 -18.63 -33.31
C ARG A 596 -4.85 -18.96 -33.41
N VAL A 597 -4.60 -20.10 -34.05
CA VAL A 597 -3.29 -20.66 -34.41
C VAL A 597 -2.68 -19.86 -35.55
N VAL A 598 -1.52 -19.25 -35.33
CA VAL A 598 -0.56 -18.85 -36.39
C VAL A 598 0.84 -19.13 -35.84
N GLY A 599 1.62 -19.96 -36.56
CA GLY A 599 2.92 -20.50 -36.11
C GLY A 599 4.02 -19.44 -35.91
N PRO A 600 5.08 -19.76 -35.13
CA PRO A 600 6.01 -18.74 -34.64
C PRO A 600 7.15 -18.45 -35.64
N PRO A 601 7.66 -17.20 -35.70
CA PRO A 601 8.99 -16.95 -36.22
C PRO A 601 10.02 -17.28 -35.13
N VAL A 602 11.04 -18.05 -35.50
CA VAL A 602 12.15 -18.46 -34.63
C VAL A 602 12.91 -17.23 -34.13
N LYS A 603 12.67 -16.83 -32.87
CA LYS A 603 13.53 -15.89 -32.13
C LYS A 603 14.47 -16.69 -31.24
N LYS A 604 15.77 -16.35 -31.28
CA LYS A 604 16.80 -16.96 -30.45
C LYS A 604 16.47 -16.71 -28.98
N LYS A 605 16.22 -17.78 -28.21
CA LYS A 605 16.15 -17.75 -26.74
C LYS A 605 17.50 -17.25 -26.21
N LEU A 606 17.50 -16.16 -25.44
CA LEU A 606 18.66 -15.85 -24.60
C LEU A 606 18.73 -16.91 -23.48
N PRO A 607 19.92 -17.48 -23.19
CA PRO A 607 20.06 -18.39 -22.07
C PRO A 607 19.90 -17.61 -20.75
N SER A 608 19.02 -18.09 -19.88
CA SER A 608 18.97 -17.68 -18.48
C SER A 608 20.23 -18.17 -17.74
N PRO A 609 20.64 -17.53 -16.62
CA PRO A 609 21.78 -17.99 -15.82
C PRO A 609 21.63 -19.44 -15.34
N PHE A 610 20.40 -19.98 -15.28
CA PHE A 610 20.12 -21.34 -14.82
C PHE A 610 19.87 -22.37 -15.95
N SER A 611 19.93 -21.97 -17.23
CA SER A 611 19.52 -22.79 -18.38
C SER A 611 20.66 -23.52 -19.12
N LEU A 612 21.93 -23.26 -18.76
CA LEU A 612 23.04 -23.97 -19.38
C LEU A 612 23.25 -25.34 -18.71
N LEU A 613 22.73 -26.38 -19.36
CA LEU A 613 22.97 -27.80 -19.09
C LEU A 613 24.43 -28.22 -19.37
N THR A 614 25.40 -27.58 -18.73
CA THR A 614 26.81 -27.98 -18.83
C THR A 614 27.37 -28.17 -17.43
N SER A 615 27.71 -29.41 -17.09
CA SER A 615 28.39 -29.79 -15.84
C SER A 615 29.75 -29.11 -15.64
N ASP A 616 30.30 -28.51 -16.70
CA ASP A 616 31.69 -28.05 -16.77
C ASP A 616 31.83 -26.51 -16.86
N SER A 617 30.74 -25.75 -16.68
CA SER A 617 30.80 -24.28 -16.63
C SER A 617 31.24 -23.81 -15.25
N SER A 618 32.25 -22.93 -15.18
CA SER A 618 32.71 -22.28 -13.94
C SER A 618 31.70 -21.30 -13.33
N LEU A 619 30.54 -21.12 -13.98
CA LEU A 619 29.42 -20.26 -13.58
C LEU A 619 28.13 -21.09 -13.56
N TYR A 620 27.39 -21.00 -12.44
CA TYR A 620 26.19 -21.77 -12.11
C TYR A 620 24.90 -20.95 -12.12
#